data_AF-A0A7G5XLL8-F1
#
_entry.id   AF-A0A7G5XLL8-F1
#
_cell.length_a   1.000
_cell.length_b   1.000
_cell.length_c   1.000
_cell.angle_alpha   90.00
_cell.angle_beta   90.00
_cell.angle_gamma   90.00
#
_symmetry.space_group_name_H-M   'P 1'
#
loop_
_entity.id
_entity.type
_entity.pdbx_description
1 polymer ?
#
loop_
_entity_poly.entity_id
_entity_poly.type
_entity_poly.pdbx_seq_one_letter_code
_entity_poly.pdbx_strand_id
1 'polypeptide(L)'
;MAEMSIQEAMEQFLKQSKLKQRVRALEIKDVWAELMGNTIGKYTDDIKLINQQLIITTSVAPLKQELLFQKEKIRNRINELFNEHAVKEVIIK
;
A
#
# COMPACT_ATOMS: atom_id res chain seq x y z
N MET A 1 17.88 26.26 26.09
CA MET A 1 16.90 25.19 25.80
C MET A 1 16.46 25.43 24.37
N ALA A 2 16.56 24.43 23.50
CA ALA A 2 16.33 24.61 22.07
C ALA A 2 14.84 24.90 21.81
N GLU A 3 14.53 26.17 21.58
CA GLU A 3 13.25 26.58 20.99
C GLU A 3 13.27 26.15 19.53
N MET A 4 12.90 24.90 19.25
CA MET A 4 12.47 24.57 17.89
C MET A 4 11.29 25.48 17.58
N SER A 5 11.42 26.30 16.54
CA SER A 5 10.29 27.07 16.05
C SER A 5 9.19 26.09 15.63
N ILE A 6 7.93 26.44 15.88
CA ILE A 6 6.77 25.61 15.49
C ILE A 6 6.85 25.26 13.99
N GLN A 7 7.42 26.15 13.18
CA GLN A 7 7.66 25.94 11.76
C GLN A 7 8.63 24.77 11.50
N GLU A 8 9.79 24.73 12.16
CA GLU A 8 10.75 23.62 12.02
C GLU A 8 10.18 22.30 12.51
N ALA A 9 9.41 22.32 13.61
CA ALA A 9 8.72 21.13 14.11
C ALA A 9 7.70 20.59 13.10
N MET A 10 6.93 21.49 12.47
CA MET A 10 5.93 21.13 11.46
C MET A 10 6.58 20.59 10.18
N GLU A 11 7.68 21.20 9.72
CA GLU A 11 8.44 20.70 8.58
C GLU A 11 9.02 19.31 8.83
N GLN A 12 9.60 19.07 10.02
CA GLN A 12 10.12 17.77 10.41
C GLN A 12 9.00 16.71 10.48
N PHE A 13 7.85 17.06 11.05
CA PHE A 13 6.68 16.17 11.09
C PHE A 13 6.20 15.78 9.69
N LEU A 14 6.06 16.76 8.78
CA LEU A 14 5.67 16.50 7.39
C LEU A 14 6.70 15.61 6.67
N LYS A 15 8.00 15.85 6.89
CA LYS A 15 9.08 15.03 6.32
C LYS A 15 9.03 13.59 6.85
N GLN A 16 8.89 13.40 8.17
CA GLN A 16 8.77 12.08 8.79
C GLN A 16 7.54 11.33 8.28
N SER A 17 6.39 12.01 8.14
CA SER A 17 5.16 11.41 7.60
C SER A 17 5.35 10.91 6.17
N LYS A 18 5.94 11.75 5.29
CA LYS A 18 6.27 11.35 3.90
C LYS A 18 7.24 10.18 3.86
N LEU A 19 8.25 10.16 4.72
CA LEU A 19 9.20 9.05 4.80
C LEU A 19 8.50 7.75 5.20
N LYS A 20 7.65 7.79 6.24
CA LYS A 20 6.85 6.64 6.70
C LYS A 20 5.91 6.12 5.61
N GLN A 21 5.34 6.99 4.79
CA GLN A 21 4.52 6.58 3.64
C GLN A 21 5.38 5.90 2.56
N ARG A 22 6.56 6.44 2.25
CA ARG A 22 7.49 5.84 1.27
C ARG A 22 7.97 4.46 1.70
N VAL A 23 8.32 4.28 2.98
CA VAL A 23 8.73 2.98 3.53
C VAL A 23 7.60 1.96 3.38
N ARG A 24 6.37 2.32 3.81
CA ARG A 24 5.21 1.44 3.63
C ARG A 24 4.89 1.11 2.17
N ALA A 25 5.15 2.04 1.26
CA ALA A 25 4.97 1.82 -0.18
C ALA A 25 6.03 0.86 -0.78
N LEU A 26 7.21 0.75 -0.18
CA LEU A 26 8.21 -0.26 -0.56
C LEU A 26 7.81 -1.62 0.01
N GLU A 27 7.50 -1.68 1.30
CA GLU A 27 7.08 -2.91 1.97
C GLU A 27 5.86 -3.56 1.31
N ILE A 28 4.86 -2.78 0.89
CA ILE A 28 3.66 -3.33 0.23
C ILE A 28 3.98 -3.97 -1.13
N LYS A 29 4.99 -3.48 -1.85
CA LYS A 29 5.40 -4.06 -3.14
C LYS A 29 6.06 -5.42 -2.95
N ASP A 30 6.95 -5.52 -1.97
CA ASP A 30 7.66 -6.75 -1.65
C ASP A 30 6.69 -7.81 -1.12
N VAL A 31 5.82 -7.43 -0.17
CA VAL A 31 4.80 -8.32 0.40
C VAL A 31 3.78 -8.77 -0.65
N TRP A 32 3.42 -7.90 -1.61
CA TRP A 32 2.48 -8.27 -2.67
C TRP A 32 3.00 -9.41 -3.54
N ALA A 33 4.27 -9.34 -3.94
CA ALA A 33 4.91 -10.37 -4.75
C ALA A 33 4.98 -11.71 -4.00
N GLU A 34 5.27 -11.67 -2.70
CA GLU A 34 5.28 -12.85 -1.84
C GLU A 34 3.87 -13.45 -1.66
N LEU A 35 2.86 -12.61 -1.42
CA LEU A 35 1.49 -13.04 -1.12
C LEU A 35 0.76 -13.63 -2.34
N MET A 36 0.95 -13.03 -3.51
CA MET A 36 0.25 -13.43 -4.75
C MET A 36 1.08 -14.34 -5.65
N GLY A 37 2.39 -14.42 -5.41
CA GLY A 37 3.34 -15.15 -6.23
C GLY A 37 3.78 -14.41 -7.49
N ASN A 38 4.89 -14.90 -8.07
CA ASN A 38 5.62 -14.24 -9.16
C ASN A 38 4.77 -13.92 -10.40
N THR A 39 3.80 -14.77 -10.74
CA THR A 39 2.96 -14.56 -11.93
C THR A 39 2.06 -13.34 -11.77
N ILE A 40 1.34 -13.24 -10.65
CA ILE A 40 0.42 -12.12 -10.42
C ILE A 40 1.21 -10.85 -10.16
N GLY A 41 2.32 -10.93 -9.42
CA GLY A 41 3.24 -9.81 -9.24
C GLY A 41 3.74 -9.24 -10.57
N LYS A 42 4.13 -10.10 -11.52
CA LYS A 42 4.64 -9.69 -12.83
C LYS A 42 3.62 -8.92 -13.69
N TYR A 43 2.34 -9.26 -13.59
CA TYR A 43 1.26 -8.62 -14.35
C TYR A 43 0.55 -7.50 -13.57
N THR A 44 1.04 -7.17 -12.38
CA THR A 44 0.61 -5.99 -11.63
C THR A 44 1.50 -4.81 -12.01
N ASP A 45 0.93 -3.79 -12.62
CA ASP A 45 1.69 -2.62 -13.09
C ASP A 45 2.14 -1.75 -11.91
N ASP A 46 1.26 -1.58 -10.92
CA ASP A 46 1.54 -0.77 -9.74
C ASP A 46 0.67 -1.17 -8.55
N ILE A 47 1.24 -1.05 -7.35
CA ILE A 47 0.53 -1.22 -6.09
C ILE A 47 0.91 -0.13 -5.10
N LYS A 48 -0.09 0.48 -4.48
CA LYS A 48 0.07 1.61 -3.55
C LYS A 48 -0.89 1.49 -2.38
N LEU A 49 -0.40 1.77 -1.18
CA LEU A 49 -1.22 1.93 0.02
C LEU A 49 -1.27 3.41 0.41
N ILE A 50 -2.38 4.08 0.14
CA ILE A 50 -2.57 5.51 0.40
C ILE A 50 -3.89 5.70 1.14
N ASN A 51 -3.88 6.42 2.26
CA ASN A 51 -5.09 6.70 3.06
C ASN A 51 -5.91 5.44 3.41
N GLN A 52 -5.23 4.34 3.75
CA GLN A 52 -5.85 3.02 4.01
C GLN A 52 -6.57 2.42 2.79
N GLN A 53 -6.29 2.91 1.59
CA GLN A 53 -6.76 2.33 0.33
C GLN A 53 -5.60 1.64 -0.37
N LEU A 54 -5.76 0.33 -0.63
CA LEU A 54 -4.85 -0.44 -1.45
C LEU A 54 -5.28 -0.32 -2.92
N ILE A 55 -4.50 0.39 -3.70
CA ILE A 55 -4.74 0.62 -5.13
C ILE A 55 -3.85 -0.33 -5.90
N ILE A 56 -4.46 -1.21 -6.69
CA ILE A 56 -3.77 -2.17 -7.56
C ILE A 56 -4.12 -1.81 -9.01
N THR A 57 -3.11 -1.65 -9.85
CA THR A 57 -3.28 -1.33 -11.27
C THR A 57 -2.78 -2.49 -12.11
N THR A 58 -3.57 -2.92 -13.09
CA THR A 58 -3.15 -3.91 -14.09
C THR A 58 -3.76 -3.64 -15.45
N SER A 59 -2.93 -3.69 -16.49
CA SER A 59 -3.36 -3.61 -17.89
C SER A 59 -3.92 -4.93 -18.43
N VAL A 60 -3.86 -6.01 -17.65
CA VAL A 60 -4.25 -7.36 -18.07
C VAL A 60 -5.70 -7.63 -17.65
N ALA A 61 -6.63 -7.63 -18.61
CA ALA A 61 -8.07 -7.73 -18.33
C ALA A 61 -8.49 -9.01 -17.57
N PRO A 62 -7.98 -10.22 -17.87
CA PRO A 62 -8.29 -11.41 -17.06
C PRO A 62 -7.81 -11.29 -15.61
N LEU A 63 -6.62 -10.72 -15.39
CA LEU A 63 -6.09 -10.53 -14.04
C LEU A 63 -6.91 -9.51 -13.27
N LYS A 64 -7.34 -8.43 -13.91
CA LYS A 64 -8.25 -7.45 -13.32
C LYS A 64 -9.52 -8.10 -12.78
N GLN A 65 -10.13 -9.01 -13.54
CA GLN A 65 -11.34 -9.74 -13.11
C GLN A 65 -11.05 -10.65 -11.92
N GLU A 66 -9.94 -11.38 -11.95
CA GLU A 66 -9.53 -12.25 -10.85
C GLU A 66 -9.30 -11.46 -9.55
N LEU A 67 -8.60 -10.32 -9.65
CA LEU A 67 -8.36 -9.42 -8.52
C LEU A 67 -9.65 -8.80 -7.96
N LEU A 68 -10.61 -8.48 -8.84
CA LEU A 68 -11.92 -8.00 -8.42
C LEU A 68 -12.69 -9.07 -7.64
N PHE A 69 -12.66 -10.32 -8.11
CA PHE A 69 -13.30 -11.44 -7.42
C PHE A 69 -12.65 -11.74 -6.05
N GLN A 70 -11.33 -11.60 -5.96
CA GLN A 70 -10.56 -11.83 -4.74
C GLN A 70 -10.39 -10.59 -3.85
N LYS A 71 -11.04 -9.46 -4.17
CA LYS A 71 -10.84 -8.16 -3.53
C LYS A 71 -10.91 -8.19 -2.00
N GLU A 72 -11.92 -8.85 -1.43
CA GLU A 72 -12.10 -8.97 0.02
C GLU A 72 -11.03 -9.85 0.67
N LYS A 73 -10.67 -10.97 0.02
CA LYS A 73 -9.62 -11.87 0.49
C LYS A 73 -8.26 -11.19 0.50
N ILE A 74 -7.96 -10.37 -0.52
CA ILE A 74 -6.76 -9.54 -0.59
C ILE A 74 -6.73 -8.57 0.61
N ARG A 75 -7.83 -7.85 0.87
CA ARG A 75 -7.90 -6.92 2.01
C ARG A 75 -7.56 -7.62 3.32
N ASN A 76 -8.17 -8.78 3.57
CA ASN A 76 -7.99 -9.51 4.82
C ASN A 76 -6.54 -9.98 4.98
N ARG A 77 -5.95 -10.60 3.95
CA ARG A 77 -4.56 -11.07 4.01
C ARG A 77 -3.54 -9.94 4.19
N ILE A 78 -3.76 -8.79 3.55
CA ILE A 78 -2.87 -7.64 3.73
C ILE A 78 -2.98 -7.08 5.15
N ASN A 79 -4.19 -7.02 5.72
CA ASN A 79 -4.37 -6.63 7.12
C ASN A 79 -3.74 -7.63 8.10
N GLU A 80 -3.79 -8.94 7.83
CA GLU A 80 -3.10 -9.93 8.66
C GLU A 80 -1.57 -9.70 8.71
N LEU A 81 -0.98 -9.20 7.62
CA LEU A 81 0.48 -8.96 7.53
C LEU A 81 0.92 -7.60 8.05
N PHE A 82 0.14 -6.53 7.82
CA PHE A 82 0.53 -5.15 8.13
C PHE A 82 -0.07 -4.59 9.45
N ASN A 83 -0.67 -5.46 10.27
CA ASN A 83 -1.60 -5.21 11.38
C ASN A 83 -3.07 -5.05 10.94
N GLU A 84 -3.97 -5.59 11.77
CA GLU A 84 -5.42 -5.41 11.63
C GLU A 84 -5.70 -3.90 11.47
N HIS A 85 -6.44 -3.52 10.41
CA HIS A 85 -6.82 -2.14 10.03
C HIS A 85 -5.86 -1.34 9.12
N ALA A 86 -4.81 -1.92 8.53
CA ALA A 86 -3.96 -1.20 7.56
C ALA A 86 -4.70 -0.77 6.27
N VAL A 87 -5.65 -1.59 5.80
CA VAL A 87 -6.41 -1.44 4.56
C VAL A 87 -7.90 -1.48 4.87
N LYS A 88 -8.58 -0.37 4.56
CA LYS A 88 -10.03 -0.21 4.64
C LYS A 88 -10.71 -0.56 3.32
N GLU A 89 -10.06 -0.24 2.20
CA GLU A 89 -10.63 -0.43 0.87
C GLU A 89 -9.57 -0.91 -0.12
N VAL A 90 -9.98 -1.74 -1.08
CA VAL A 90 -9.13 -2.19 -2.20
C VAL A 90 -9.73 -1.67 -3.50
N ILE A 91 -8.92 -1.04 -4.34
CA ILE A 91 -9.36 -0.45 -5.62
C ILE A 91 -8.54 -1.11 -6.74
N ILE A 92 -9.22 -1.72 -7.70
CA ILE A 92 -8.58 -2.35 -8.87
C ILE A 92 -8.79 -1.46 -10.10
N LYS A 93 -7.70 -1.00 -10.71
CA LYS A 93 -7.69 -0.13 -11.89
C LYS A 93 -7.21 -0.88 -13.11
#